data_AF-A0AAW2CVI7-F1
#
_entry.id   AF-A0AAW2CVI7-F1
#
_cell.length_a   1.000
_cell.length_b   1.000
_cell.length_c   1.000
_cell.angle_alpha   90.00
_cell.angle_beta   90.00
_cell.angle_gamma   90.00
#
_symmetry.space_group_name_H-M   'P 1'
#
loop_
_entity.id
_entity.type
_entity.pdbx_description
1 polymer ?
#
loop_
_entity_poly.entity_id
_entity_poly.type
_entity_poly.pdbx_seq_one_letter_code
_entity_poly.pdbx_strand_id
1 'polypeptide(L)'
;MNFIQKRDNAQKWGLSSLQKITAALRMFAYGVTADFMDEYVRIGESTAMESLKKFVKAVVDIFSKEYLRSPNNEDIARLLANGERRGFPGMLGNIDCMHWKWKNCPVA
;
A
#
# COMPACT_ATOMS: atom_id res chain seq x y z
N MET A 1 10.58 4.85 9.93
CA MET A 1 9.35 4.03 10.08
C MET A 1 9.46 3.25 11.38
N ASN A 2 9.22 3.87 12.54
CA ASN A 2 9.58 3.23 13.80
C ASN A 2 8.34 2.97 14.65
N PHE A 3 7.77 1.77 14.48
CA PHE A 3 6.88 1.19 15.48
C PHE A 3 7.75 0.77 16.66
N ILE A 4 7.90 1.65 17.65
CA ILE A 4 8.65 1.35 18.88
C ILE A 4 7.64 0.83 19.90
N GLN A 5 7.92 -0.33 20.48
CA GLN A 5 7.13 -0.85 21.59
C GLN A 5 7.43 0.00 22.84
N LYS A 6 6.38 0.50 23.48
CA LYS A 6 6.47 1.30 24.70
C LYS A 6 5.73 0.58 25.82
N ARG A 7 6.14 0.83 27.06
CA ARG A 7 5.36 0.41 28.22
C ARG A 7 4.16 1.34 28.40
N ASP A 8 3.06 0.76 28.84
CA ASP A 8 1.89 1.52 29.28
C ASP A 8 2.09 2.11 30.69
N ASN A 9 1.10 2.88 31.15
CA ASN A 9 1.14 3.48 32.49
C ASN A 9 1.12 2.43 33.62
N ALA A 10 0.76 1.18 33.32
CA ALA A 10 0.80 0.04 34.24
C ALA A 10 2.11 -0.77 34.12
N GLN A 11 3.13 -0.26 33.42
CA GLN A 11 4.42 -0.91 33.16
C GLN A 11 4.36 -2.20 32.32
N LYS A 12 3.23 -2.50 31.68
CA LYS A 12 3.10 -3.63 30.76
C LYS A 12 3.58 -3.23 29.37
N TRP A 13 4.17 -4.17 28.65
CA TRP A 13 4.54 -3.96 27.26
C TRP A 13 3.28 -3.76 26.41
N GLY A 14 3.20 -2.61 25.72
CA GLY A 14 2.14 -2.37 24.74
C GLY A 14 2.29 -3.23 23.49
N LEU A 15 1.40 -3.04 22.52
CA LEU A 15 1.39 -3.80 21.27
C LEU A 15 2.74 -3.77 20.55
N SER A 16 3.18 -4.95 20.10
CA SER A 16 4.41 -5.13 19.35
C SER A 16 4.35 -4.49 17.96
N SER A 17 5.52 -4.19 17.40
CA SER A 17 5.66 -3.68 16.03
C SER A 17 5.09 -4.64 15.00
N LEU A 18 5.29 -5.95 15.20
CA LEU A 18 4.78 -7.00 14.33
C LEU A 18 3.25 -7.03 14.32
N GLN A 19 2.59 -6.87 15.46
CA GLN A 19 1.13 -6.78 15.53
C GLN A 19 0.60 -5.58 14.74
N LYS A 20 1.21 -4.41 14.92
CA LYS A 20 0.82 -3.17 14.23
C LYS A 20 1.00 -3.26 12.71
N ILE A 21 2.12 -3.82 12.26
CA ILE A 21 2.41 -4.03 10.83
C ILE A 21 1.47 -5.09 10.24
N THR A 22 1.23 -6.19 10.94
CA THR A 22 0.30 -7.25 10.50
C THR A 22 -1.11 -6.71 10.33
N ALA A 23 -1.57 -5.87 11.27
CA ALA A 23 -2.88 -5.23 11.16
C ALA A 23 -2.98 -4.31 9.94
N ALA A 24 -1.99 -3.43 9.76
CA ALA A 24 -1.93 -2.54 8.60
C ALA A 24 -1.91 -3.31 7.27
N LEU A 25 -1.10 -4.37 7.17
CA LEU A 25 -1.00 -5.20 5.96
C LEU A 25 -2.33 -5.92 5.65
N ARG A 26 -3.01 -6.46 6.66
CA ARG A 26 -4.31 -7.13 6.47
C ARG A 26 -5.39 -6.15 6.03
N MET A 27 -5.49 -4.99 6.68
CA MET A 27 -6.41 -3.93 6.27
C MET A 27 -6.14 -3.46 4.84
N PHE A 28 -4.87 -3.32 4.46
CA PHE A 28 -4.49 -2.89 3.12
C PHE A 28 -4.72 -3.96 2.04
N ALA A 29 -4.38 -5.22 2.31
CA ALA A 29 -4.46 -6.30 1.33
C ALA A 29 -5.89 -6.80 1.09
N TYR A 30 -6.71 -6.82 2.14
CA TYR A 30 -8.05 -7.41 2.09
C TYR A 30 -9.19 -6.38 2.16
N GLY A 31 -8.88 -5.09 2.38
CA GLY A 31 -9.90 -4.06 2.54
C GLY A 31 -10.79 -4.27 3.77
N VAL A 32 -10.31 -5.01 4.77
CA VAL A 32 -11.06 -5.27 6.00
C VAL A 32 -11.13 -4.03 6.88
N THR A 33 -12.24 -3.91 7.60
CA THR A 33 -12.48 -2.81 8.55
C THR A 33 -11.56 -2.92 9.77
N ALA A 34 -11.29 -1.79 10.41
CA ALA A 34 -10.32 -1.71 11.50
C ALA A 34 -10.79 -2.38 12.80
N ASP A 35 -12.10 -2.43 13.02
CA ASP A 35 -12.77 -3.10 14.13
C ASP A 35 -12.59 -4.62 14.06
N PHE A 36 -12.62 -5.18 12.86
CA PHE A 36 -12.39 -6.61 12.62
C PHE A 36 -10.98 -7.06 13.04
N MET A 37 -10.02 -6.13 13.15
CA MET A 37 -8.64 -6.47 13.52
C MET A 37 -8.49 -6.94 14.98
N ASP A 38 -9.44 -6.60 15.85
CA ASP A 38 -9.40 -7.04 17.25
C ASP A 38 -9.49 -8.57 17.37
N GLU A 39 -10.33 -9.20 16.55
CA GLU A 39 -10.50 -10.66 16.54
C GLU A 39 -9.22 -11.40 16.11
N TYR A 40 -8.45 -10.81 15.18
CA TYR A 40 -7.28 -11.47 14.59
C TYR A 40 -5.97 -11.19 15.31
N VAL A 41 -5.75 -9.93 15.70
CA VAL A 41 -4.44 -9.44 16.16
C VAL A 41 -4.54 -8.82 17.57
N ARG A 42 -5.75 -8.77 18.16
CA ARG A 42 -6.06 -8.20 19.48
C ARG A 42 -5.56 -6.75 19.58
N ILE A 43 -5.96 -5.96 18.60
CA ILE A 43 -5.59 -4.56 18.44
C ILE A 43 -6.87 -3.72 18.36
N GLY A 44 -6.96 -2.69 19.20
CA GLY A 44 -8.09 -1.77 19.15
C GLY A 44 -8.15 -1.00 17.83
N GLU A 45 -9.36 -0.75 17.35
CA GLU A 45 -9.67 -0.10 16.07
C GLU A 45 -8.83 1.17 15.83
N SER A 46 -8.79 2.08 16.80
CA SER A 46 -8.05 3.34 16.71
C SER A 46 -6.55 3.13 16.48
N THR A 47 -5.98 2.11 17.12
CA THR A 47 -4.55 1.78 17.00
C THR A 47 -4.26 1.03 15.69
N ALA A 48 -5.20 0.19 15.21
CA ALA A 48 -5.11 -0.43 13.89
C ALA A 48 -5.12 0.63 12.78
N MET A 49 -6.05 1.60 12.86
CA MET A 49 -6.15 2.71 11.92
C MET A 49 -4.91 3.61 11.93
N GLU A 50 -4.38 3.93 13.11
CA GLU A 50 -3.12 4.69 13.21
C GLU A 50 -1.94 3.92 12.61
N SER A 51 -1.91 2.59 12.80
CA SER A 51 -0.88 1.73 12.24
C SER A 51 -0.95 1.70 10.71
N LEU A 52 -2.16 1.61 10.14
CA LEU A 52 -2.37 1.71 8.70
C LEU A 52 -1.90 3.05 8.15
N LYS A 53 -2.26 4.17 8.77
CA LYS A 53 -1.82 5.51 8.34
C LYS A 53 -0.30 5.64 8.31
N LYS A 54 0.38 5.16 9.36
CA LYS A 54 1.86 5.16 9.44
C LYS A 54 2.48 4.25 8.37
N PHE A 55 1.87 3.09 8.12
CA PHE A 55 2.32 2.16 7.10
C PHE A 55 2.21 2.78 5.70
N VAL A 56 1.04 3.30 5.33
CA VAL A 56 0.80 3.95 4.04
C VAL A 56 1.75 5.14 3.84
N LYS A 57 1.93 5.99 4.85
CA LYS A 57 2.89 7.10 4.78
C LYS A 57 4.29 6.61 4.44
N ALA A 58 4.75 5.55 5.10
CA ALA A 58 6.08 5.01 4.82
C ALA A 58 6.20 4.39 3.42
N VAL A 59 5.15 3.70 2.93
CA VAL A 59 5.09 3.20 1.55
C VAL A 59 5.21 4.36 0.57
N VAL A 60 4.46 5.44 0.77
CA VAL A 60 4.57 6.65 -0.07
C VAL A 60 5.96 7.26 0.03
N ASP A 61 6.52 7.42 1.22
CA ASP A 61 7.85 8.01 1.40
C ASP A 61 8.94 7.18 0.67
N ILE A 62 8.83 5.85 0.67
CA ILE A 62 9.81 4.96 0.02
C ILE A 62 9.64 4.93 -1.50
N PHE A 63 8.40 4.79 -1.97
CA PHE A 63 8.13 4.45 -3.37
C PHE A 63 7.70 5.63 -4.24
N SER A 64 7.31 6.77 -3.65
CA SER A 64 6.77 7.92 -4.40
C SER A 64 7.69 8.40 -5.51
N LYS A 65 9.00 8.49 -5.26
CA LYS A 65 9.96 9.01 -6.24
C LYS A 65 10.03 8.15 -7.51
N GLU A 66 9.85 6.84 -7.38
CA GLU A 66 9.89 5.92 -8.53
C GLU A 66 8.51 5.73 -9.15
N TYR A 67 7.48 5.55 -8.33
CA TYR A 67 6.17 5.07 -8.78
C TYR A 67 5.08 6.15 -8.88
N LEU A 68 5.25 7.33 -8.28
CA LEU A 68 4.30 8.45 -8.39
C LEU A 68 4.74 9.55 -9.37
N ARG A 69 5.85 9.34 -10.09
CA ARG A 69 6.28 10.21 -11.19
C ARG A 69 5.69 9.76 -12.52
N SER A 70 5.74 10.63 -13.54
CA SER A 70 5.46 10.21 -14.91
C SER A 70 6.49 9.16 -15.36
N PRO A 71 6.07 8.10 -16.09
CA PRO A 71 6.98 7.08 -16.58
C PRO A 71 7.93 7.67 -17.63
N ASN A 72 9.18 7.20 -17.62
CA ASN A 72 10.16 7.52 -18.66
C ASN A 72 10.16 6.42 -19.74
N ASN A 73 11.04 6.53 -20.74
CA ASN A 73 11.10 5.55 -21.83
C ASN A 73 11.46 4.12 -21.35
N GLU A 74 12.28 4.00 -20.32
CA GLU A 74 12.67 2.70 -19.74
C GLU A 74 11.49 2.06 -19.00
N ASP A 75 10.72 2.85 -18.25
CA ASP A 75 9.49 2.38 -17.61
C ASP A 75 8.48 1.91 -18.64
N ILE A 76 8.29 2.69 -19.71
CA ILE A 76 7.38 2.36 -20.82
C ILE A 76 7.79 1.03 -21.44
N ALA A 77 9.06 0.86 -21.80
CA ALA A 77 9.56 -0.39 -22.38
C ALA A 77 9.35 -1.58 -21.43
N ARG A 78 9.65 -1.40 -20.13
CA ARG A 78 9.45 -2.40 -19.08
C ARG A 78 7.97 -2.76 -18.91
N LEU A 79 7.08 -1.78 -18.92
CA LEU A 79 5.64 -1.99 -18.78
C LEU A 79 5.06 -2.71 -19.99
N LEU A 80 5.46 -2.34 -21.20
CA LEU A 80 5.03 -3.00 -22.44
C LEU A 80 5.46 -4.48 -22.48
N ALA A 81 6.73 -4.77 -22.17
CA ALA A 81 7.21 -6.15 -22.10
C ALA A 81 6.48 -6.99 -21.03
N ASN A 82 6.10 -6.37 -19.91
CA ASN A 82 5.25 -7.01 -18.90
C ASN A 82 3.83 -7.25 -19.41
N GLY A 83 3.23 -6.29 -20.11
CA GLY A 83 1.92 -6.40 -20.73
C GLY A 83 1.88 -7.55 -21.73
N GLU A 84 2.83 -7.60 -22.66
CA GLU A 84 2.98 -8.67 -23.65
C GLU A 84 3.07 -10.05 -23.00
N ARG A 85 3.96 -10.23 -22.01
CA ARG A 85 4.08 -11.50 -21.27
C ARG A 85 2.79 -11.93 -20.56
N ARG A 86 1.93 -10.98 -20.21
CA ARG A 86 0.63 -11.22 -19.55
C ARG A 86 -0.54 -11.31 -20.54
N GLY A 87 -0.31 -11.21 -21.85
CA GLY A 87 -1.34 -11.29 -22.88
C GLY A 87 -2.03 -9.95 -23.21
N PHE A 88 -1.44 -8.83 -22.81
CA PHE A 88 -1.94 -7.47 -23.03
C PHE A 88 -0.94 -6.64 -23.87
N PRO A 89 -0.75 -6.95 -25.15
CA PRO A 89 0.20 -6.24 -26.01
C PRO A 89 -0.19 -4.77 -26.16
N GLY A 90 0.78 -3.86 -26.02
CA GLY A 90 0.55 -2.41 -26.13
C GLY A 90 -0.06 -1.75 -24.88
N MET A 91 -0.37 -2.50 -23.81
CA MET A 91 -1.00 -1.95 -22.61
C MET A 91 0.00 -1.24 -21.70
N LEU A 92 -0.17 0.08 -21.55
CA LEU A 92 0.54 0.92 -20.60
C LEU A 92 -0.39 1.31 -19.44
N GLY A 93 -0.62 0.38 -18.51
CA GLY A 93 -1.38 0.68 -17.29
C GLY A 93 -2.23 -0.48 -16.78
N ASN A 94 -2.90 -0.23 -15.66
CA ASN A 94 -3.98 -1.05 -15.13
C ASN A 94 -5.32 -0.35 -15.49
N ILE A 95 -6.37 -1.12 -15.76
CA ILE A 95 -7.74 -0.62 -16.06
C ILE A 95 -8.23 0.38 -15.01
N ASP A 96 -7.80 0.27 -13.75
CA ASP A 96 -8.26 1.17 -12.67
C ASP A 96 -7.75 2.62 -12.77
N CYS A 97 -6.90 2.94 -13.76
CA CYS A 97 -6.44 4.29 -14.06
C CYS A 97 -7.29 5.02 -15.11
N MET A 98 -8.56 4.62 -15.35
CA MET A 98 -9.46 5.27 -16.34
C MET A 98 -9.66 6.79 -16.11
N HIS A 99 -9.30 7.31 -14.94
CA HIS A 99 -9.36 8.75 -14.63
C HIS A 99 -8.12 9.54 -15.03
N TRP A 100 -7.04 8.89 -15.51
CA TRP A 100 -5.84 9.57 -15.99
C TRP A 100 -5.85 9.69 -17.50
N LYS A 101 -5.90 10.92 -18.02
CA LYS A 101 -5.71 11.18 -19.46
C LYS A 101 -4.25 11.00 -19.82
N TRP A 102 -3.91 9.86 -20.42
CA TRP A 102 -2.59 9.66 -21.04
C TRP A 102 -2.54 10.40 -22.38
N LYS A 103 -1.47 11.15 -22.63
CA LYS A 103 -1.23 11.86 -23.90
C LYS A 103 -1.26 10.92 -25.13
N ASN A 104 -0.91 9.65 -24.92
CA ASN A 104 -0.84 8.61 -25.95
C ASN A 104 -1.89 7.50 -25.75
N CYS A 105 -2.97 7.73 -24.98
CA CYS A 105 -4.01 6.72 -24.83
C CYS A 105 -4.68 6.48 -26.19
N PRO A 106 -4.71 5.24 -26.74
CA PRO A 106 -5.53 4.97 -27.90
C PRO A 106 -6.99 5.19 -27.51
N VAL A 107 -7.62 6.17 -28.14
CA VAL A 107 -9.07 6.39 -28.02
C VAL A 107 -9.73 5.29 -28.86
N ALA A 108 -10.62 4.52 -28.24
CA ALA A 108 -11.45 3.55 -28.95
C ALA A 108 -12.41 4.25 -29.91
#